data_AF-A0A953G0G7-F1
#
_entry.id   AF-A0A953G0G7-F1
#
_cell.length_a   1.000
_cell.length_b   1.000
_cell.length_c   1.000
_cell.angle_alpha   90.00
_cell.angle_beta   90.00
_cell.angle_gamma   90.00
#
_symmetry.space_group_name_H-M   'P 1'
#
loop_
_entity.id
_entity.type
_entity.pdbx_description
1 polymer ?
#
loop_
_entity_poly.entity_id
_entity_poly.type
_entity_poly.pdbx_seq_one_letter_code
_entity_poly.pdbx_strand_id
1 'polypeptide(L)' 'MANSIIAAGLSGIKAGLAAAAEDADRASKAFLPGNENADEFVTAAIGLEQDQRQVQASAKVVKVGDNLNQAILDILA' A
#
# COMPACT_ATOMS: atom_id res chain seq x y z
N MET A 1 -12.35 18.92 -0.38
CA MET A 1 -11.96 18.16 0.83
C MET A 1 -12.05 16.65 0.61
N ALA A 2 -13.20 16.08 0.21
CA ALA A 2 -13.29 14.65 -0.11
C ALA A 2 -12.30 14.22 -1.22
N ASN A 3 -12.24 14.99 -2.32
CA ASN A 3 -11.33 14.69 -3.43
C ASN A 3 -9.84 14.71 -3.05
N SER A 4 -9.42 15.60 -2.13
CA SER A 4 -8.03 15.65 -1.64
C SER A 4 -7.69 14.48 -0.70
N ILE A 5 -8.67 13.99 0.07
CA ILE A 5 -8.51 12.80 0.92
C ILE A 5 -8.40 11.55 0.05
N ILE A 6 -9.27 11.41 -0.96
CA ILE A 6 -9.21 10.30 -1.92
C ILE A 6 -7.87 10.31 -2.67
N ALA A 7 -7.41 11.48 -3.13
CA ALA A 7 -6.12 11.61 -3.80
C ALA A 7 -4.94 11.20 -2.90
N ALA A 8 -4.96 11.58 -1.62
CA ALA A 8 -3.94 11.16 -0.65
C ALA A 8 -3.94 9.65 -0.44
N GLY A 9 -5.13 9.04 -0.27
CA GLY A 9 -5.28 7.60 -0.16
C GLY A 9 -4.80 6.86 -1.42
N LEU A 10 -5.15 7.35 -2.62
CA LEU A 10 -4.70 6.75 -3.87
C LEU A 10 -3.17 6.86 -4.05
N SER A 11 -2.58 7.98 -3.62
CA SER A 11 -1.12 8.15 -3.60
C SER A 11 -0.45 7.13 -2.68
N GLY A 12 -0.99 6.92 -1.47
CA GLY A 12 -0.49 5.93 -0.53
C GLY A 12 -0.59 4.48 -1.04
N ILE A 13 -1.68 4.15 -1.73
CA ILE A 13 -1.85 2.84 -2.41
C ILE A 13 -0.78 2.67 -3.50
N LYS A 14 -0.57 3.67 -4.35
CA LYS A 14 0.46 3.61 -5.41
C LYS A 14 1.85 3.42 -4.84
N ALA A 15 2.20 4.18 -3.80
CA ALA A 15 3.49 4.07 -3.13
C ALA A 15 3.69 2.69 -2.50
N GLY A 16 2.70 2.17 -1.77
CA GLY A 16 2.78 0.86 -1.13
C GLY A 16 2.84 -0.29 -2.13
N LEU A 17 2.15 -0.18 -3.27
CA LEU A 17 2.23 -1.19 -4.33
C LEU A 17 3.60 -1.19 -5.04
N ALA A 18 4.20 -0.01 -5.23
CA ALA A 18 5.54 0.10 -5.81
C ALA A 18 6.59 -0.50 -4.88
N ALA A 19 6.52 -0.21 -3.57
CA ALA A 19 7.39 -0.80 -2.56
C ALA A 19 7.20 -2.32 -2.50
N ALA A 20 5.95 -2.81 -2.51
CA ALA A 20 5.68 -4.24 -2.47
C ALA A 20 6.26 -4.98 -3.68
N ALA A 21 6.26 -4.35 -4.86
CA ALA A 21 6.88 -4.92 -6.05
C ALA A 21 8.40 -5.04 -5.89
N GLU A 22 9.04 -4.05 -5.26
CA GLU A 22 10.47 -4.04 -4.98
C GLU A 22 10.86 -5.09 -3.93
N ASP A 23 10.10 -5.19 -2.84
CA ASP A 23 10.36 -6.20 -1.80
C ASP A 23 10.05 -7.61 -2.28
N ALA A 24 9.04 -7.80 -3.14
CA ALA A 24 8.80 -9.09 -3.80
C ALA A 24 9.97 -9.49 -4.72
N ASP A 25 10.52 -8.53 -5.49
CA ASP A 25 11.69 -8.75 -6.33
C ASP A 25 12.91 -9.14 -5.47
N ARG A 26 13.17 -8.43 -4.37
CA ARG A 26 14.24 -8.76 -3.40
C ARG A 26 14.05 -10.15 -2.79
N ALA A 27 12.85 -10.48 -2.33
CA ALA A 27 12.53 -11.80 -1.79
C ALA A 27 12.75 -12.90 -2.83
N SER A 28 12.40 -12.65 -4.11
CA SER A 28 12.61 -13.63 -5.19
C SER A 28 14.10 -13.87 -5.48
N LYS A 29 14.92 -12.82 -5.40
CA LYS A 29 16.36 -12.88 -5.66
C LYS A 29 17.14 -13.55 -4.55
N ALA A 30 16.65 -13.49 -3.31
CA ALA A 30 17.27 -14.14 -2.15
C ALA A 30 17.29 -15.69 -2.24
N PHE A 31 16.51 -16.29 -3.14
CA PHE A 31 16.51 -17.73 -3.42
C PHE A 31 17.28 -18.12 -4.69
N LEU A 32 17.95 -17.17 -5.36
CA LEU A 32 18.73 -17.49 -6.55
C LEU A 32 19.97 -18.31 -6.17
N PRO A 33 20.26 -19.41 -6.88
CA PRO A 33 21.45 -20.22 -6.63
C PRO A 33 22.73 -19.39 -6.68
N GLY A 34 23.56 -19.45 -5.63
CA GLY A 34 24.80 -18.67 -5.53
C GLY A 34 24.63 -17.26 -4.96
N ASN A 35 23.42 -16.88 -4.54
CA ASN A 35 23.15 -15.66 -3.78
C ASN A 35 22.14 -15.93 -2.65
N GLU A 36 22.16 -17.14 -2.07
CA GLU A 36 21.26 -17.51 -1.00
C GLU A 36 21.54 -16.67 0.26
N ASN A 37 20.68 -15.68 0.51
CA ASN A 37 20.81 -14.78 1.65
C ASN A 37 19.51 -14.77 2.47
N ALA A 38 19.46 -15.61 3.49
CA ALA A 38 18.28 -15.77 4.34
C ALA A 38 17.88 -14.47 5.05
N ASP A 39 18.84 -13.63 5.44
CA ASP A 39 18.58 -12.34 6.09
C ASP A 39 17.92 -11.35 5.13
N GLU A 40 18.31 -11.39 3.85
CA GLU A 40 17.73 -10.57 2.79
C GLU A 40 16.29 -11.00 2.47
N PHE A 41 16.02 -12.32 2.48
CA PHE A 41 14.66 -12.83 2.39
C PHE A 41 13.79 -12.38 3.58
N VAL A 42 14.28 -12.51 4.82
CA VAL A 42 13.52 -12.11 6.02
C VAL A 42 13.24 -10.59 5.99
N THR A 43 14.24 -9.80 5.61
CA THR A 43 14.08 -8.33 5.50
C THR A 43 13.03 -7.97 4.44
N ALA A 44 13.09 -8.62 3.27
CA ALA A 44 12.10 -8.41 2.20
C ALA A 44 10.70 -8.88 2.60
N ALA A 45 10.58 -9.99 3.35
CA ALA A 45 9.30 -10.48 3.84
C ALA A 45 8.66 -9.53 4.88
N ILE A 46 9.46 -8.95 5.78
CA ILE A 46 9.00 -7.92 6.72
C ILE A 46 8.57 -6.67 5.95
N GLY A 47 9.33 -6.27 4.92
CA GLY A 47 9.00 -5.16 4.02
C GLY A 47 7.64 -5.35 3.34
N LEU A 48 7.40 -6.52 2.74
CA LEU A 48 6.10 -6.89 2.14
C LEU A 48 4.94 -6.78 3.12
N GLU A 49 5.13 -7.18 4.38
CA GLU A 49 4.09 -7.05 5.41
C GLU A 49 3.80 -5.58 5.75
N GLN A 50 4.84 -4.74 5.80
CA GLN A 50 4.68 -3.29 6.02
C GLN A 50 3.98 -2.63 4.85
N ASP A 51 4.35 -2.99 3.61
CA ASP A 51 3.72 -2.46 2.40
C ASP A 51 2.25 -2.85 2.33
N GLN A 52 1.92 -4.10 2.68
CA GLN A 52 0.53 -4.55 2.79
C GLN A 52 -0.26 -3.68 3.77
N ARG A 53 0.30 -3.40 4.96
CA ARG A 53 -0.34 -2.53 5.96
C ARG A 53 -0.50 -1.10 5.44
N GLN A 54 0.49 -0.56 4.72
CA GLN A 54 0.39 0.77 4.10
C GLN A 54 -0.72 0.84 3.05
N VAL A 55 -0.83 -0.16 2.18
CA VAL A 55 -1.91 -0.24 1.18
C VAL A 55 -3.27 -0.33 1.87
N GLN A 56 -3.41 -1.16 2.91
CA GLN A 56 -4.65 -1.28 3.68
C GLN A 56 -5.05 0.02 4.37
N ALA A 57 -4.09 0.71 5.02
CA ALA A 57 -4.32 2.01 5.65
C ALA A 57 -4.78 3.04 4.61
N SER A 58 -4.11 3.07 3.45
CA SER A 58 -4.43 3.99 2.36
C SER A 58 -5.80 3.71 1.73
N ALA A 59 -6.17 2.44 1.59
CA ALA A 59 -7.52 2.03 1.16
C ALA A 59 -8.61 2.47 2.14
N LYS A 60 -8.32 2.47 3.45
CA LYS A 60 -9.23 3.00 4.46
C LYS A 60 -9.42 4.51 4.30
N VAL A 61 -8.37 5.26 3.99
CA VAL A 61 -8.46 6.71 3.70
C VAL A 61 -9.35 6.97 2.49
N VAL A 62 -9.20 6.19 1.40
CA VAL A 62 -10.08 6.30 0.22
C VAL A 62 -11.54 6.06 0.59
N LYS A 63 -11.84 5.01 1.37
CA LYS A 63 -13.21 4.72 1.84
C LYS A 63 -13.79 5.86 2.68
N VAL A 64 -13.00 6.46 3.57
CA VAL A 64 -13.43 7.61 4.36
C VAL A 64 -13.74 8.81 3.47
N GLY A 65 -12.89 9.08 2.48
CA GLY A 65 -13.11 10.15 1.50
C GLY A 65 -14.40 9.95 0.70
N ASP A 66 -14.69 8.71 0.28
CA ASP A 66 -15.91 8.36 -0.44
C ASP A 66 -17.16 8.50 0.43
N ASN A 67 -17.12 8.00 1.68
CA ASN A 67 -18.21 8.17 2.65
C ASN A 67 -18.53 9.64 2.92
N LEU A 68 -17.50 10.50 3.03
CA LEU A 68 -17.69 11.94 3.17
C LEU A 68 -18.35 12.56 1.94
N ASN A 69 -17.98 12.11 0.73
CA ASN A 69 -18.59 12.58 -0.50
C ASN A 69 -20.08 12.21 -0.55
N GLN A 70 -20.43 10.97 -0.21
CA GLN A 70 -21.83 10.52 -0.13
C GLN A 70 -22.63 11.30 0.91
N ALA A 71 -22.09 11.49 2.11
CA ALA A 71 -22.76 12.27 3.16
C ALA A 71 -23.03 13.73 2.72
N ILE A 72 -22.14 14.33 1.94
CA ILE A 72 -22.36 15.67 1.37
C ILE A 72 -23.49 15.64 0.33
N LEU A 73 -23.53 14.63 -0.55
CA LEU A 73 -24.60 14.48 -1.53
C LEU A 73 -25.97 14.28 -0.86
N ASP A 74 -26.03 13.47 0.20
CA ASP A 74 -27.25 13.25 0.98
C ASP A 74 -27.77 14.52 1.67
N ILE A 75 -26.87 15.43 2.10
CA ILE A 75 -27.26 16.73 2.68
C ILE A 75 -27.80 17.69 1.62
N LEU A 76 -27.34 17.56 0.38
CA LEU A 76 -27.70 18.44 -0.73
C LEU A 76 -28.92 17.96 -1.53
N ALA A 77 -29.37 16.72 -1.31
CA ALA A 77 -30.55 16.11 -1.92
C ALA A 77 -31.85 16.52 -1.21
#